data_AF-A0A0M9DVM7-F1
#
_entry.id   AF-A0A0M9DVM7-F1
#
_cell.length_a   1.000
_cell.length_b   1.000
_cell.length_c   1.000
_cell.angle_alpha   90.00
_cell.angle_beta   90.00
_cell.angle_gamma   90.00
#
_symmetry.space_group_name_H-M   'P 1'
#
loop_
_entity.id
_entity.type
_entity.pdbx_description
1 polymer ?
#
loop_
_entity_poly.entity_id
_entity_poly.type
_entity_poly.pdbx_seq_one_letter_code
_entity_poly.pdbx_strand_id
1 'polypeptide(L)'
;MNCKKKDSPATPQNVQPTNDVESIAIFPASHPLNADISSAPIDANSSVILANIGLTTGLFPDFGSGLWEGAPIGIPFVVVGNGQPQVPVTFRGNNYDDDYGDESDQGPFPIPLDAPIEGNGSGDSHVITVDTDNGVLYELYNASRTSNGWAASSAAKFNLKVEEYRTDGWTSADAAGLPIFPCLVRYNEIEKGEIDHAIRFTIPRSKIYQGYVHPARHQVSGSKANNLLPFGAKLRLKANFDISGFSPQNQVILKALKKHGLILADVGSSMYVSGVPDERWNNPDLKKLGNVKVSDFDVIQMGTIKGK
;
A
#
# COMPACT_ATOMS: atom_id res chain seq x y z
N MET A 1 -34.93 -46.47 26.48
CA MET A 1 -33.75 -45.61 26.29
C MET A 1 -33.86 -44.94 24.94
N ASN A 2 -34.24 -43.66 24.88
CA ASN A 2 -34.27 -42.87 23.65
C ASN A 2 -33.34 -41.66 23.84
N CYS A 3 -32.14 -41.72 23.27
CA CYS A 3 -31.21 -40.61 23.23
C CYS A 3 -31.68 -39.61 22.16
N LYS A 4 -32.17 -38.44 22.59
CA LYS A 4 -32.36 -37.28 21.73
C LYS A 4 -30.98 -36.80 21.27
N LYS A 5 -30.77 -36.75 19.95
CA LYS A 5 -29.58 -36.16 19.32
C LYS A 5 -29.54 -34.66 19.63
N LYS A 6 -28.39 -34.20 20.08
CA LYS A 6 -28.04 -32.78 20.24
C LYS A 6 -28.10 -32.09 18.89
N ASP A 7 -28.70 -30.91 18.87
CA ASP A 7 -28.60 -29.97 17.74
C ASP A 7 -27.12 -29.64 17.49
N SER A 8 -26.70 -29.79 16.24
CA SER A 8 -25.41 -29.28 15.75
C SER A 8 -25.50 -27.75 15.64
N PRO A 9 -24.48 -26.98 16.08
CA PRO A 9 -24.47 -25.55 15.86
C PRO A 9 -24.41 -25.26 14.36
N ALA A 10 -25.25 -24.31 13.93
CA ALA A 10 -25.29 -23.82 12.57
C ALA A 10 -23.89 -23.35 12.13
N THR A 11 -23.49 -23.78 10.93
CA THR A 11 -22.34 -23.26 10.21
C THR A 11 -22.45 -21.73 10.11
N PRO A 12 -21.38 -20.95 10.36
CA PRO A 12 -21.41 -19.52 10.07
C PRO A 12 -21.73 -19.35 8.58
N GLN A 13 -22.90 -18.77 8.29
CA GLN A 13 -23.24 -18.38 6.94
C GLN A 13 -22.25 -17.29 6.52
N ASN A 14 -21.44 -17.62 5.52
CA ASN A 14 -20.57 -16.67 4.82
C ASN A 14 -21.48 -15.71 4.05
N VAL A 15 -21.95 -14.66 4.72
CA VAL A 15 -22.58 -13.51 4.06
C VAL A 15 -21.42 -12.68 3.51
N GLN A 16 -20.98 -12.99 2.30
CA GLN A 16 -20.17 -12.06 1.52
C GLN A 16 -21.07 -10.87 1.17
N PRO A 17 -20.80 -9.64 1.61
CA PRO A 17 -21.52 -8.48 1.12
C PRO A 17 -21.22 -8.30 -0.37
N THR A 18 -22.23 -7.87 -1.12
CA THR A 18 -22.25 -7.62 -2.56
C THR A 18 -21.35 -6.48 -3.05
N ASN A 19 -20.31 -6.11 -2.31
CA ASN A 19 -19.43 -5.00 -2.61
C ASN A 19 -17.99 -5.52 -2.72
N ASP A 20 -17.68 -6.13 -3.86
CA ASP A 20 -16.30 -6.46 -4.23
C ASP A 20 -15.59 -5.15 -4.61
N VAL A 21 -14.38 -4.92 -4.09
CA VAL A 21 -13.64 -3.70 -4.40
C VAL A 21 -13.23 -3.62 -5.87
N GLU A 22 -13.13 -4.78 -6.54
CA GLU A 22 -12.88 -4.89 -7.98
C GLU A 22 -14.08 -4.45 -8.84
N SER A 23 -15.24 -4.14 -8.23
CA SER A 23 -16.42 -3.64 -8.94
C SER A 23 -16.37 -2.14 -9.26
N ILE A 24 -15.40 -1.41 -8.70
CA ILE A 24 -15.23 0.03 -8.94
C ILE A 24 -13.88 0.33 -9.61
N ALA A 25 -13.81 1.43 -10.34
CA ALA A 25 -12.53 1.97 -10.78
C ALA A 25 -11.82 2.63 -9.58
N ILE A 26 -10.55 2.30 -9.39
CA ILE A 26 -9.68 2.90 -8.36
C ILE A 26 -8.75 3.88 -9.05
N PHE A 27 -9.11 5.15 -8.97
CA PHE A 27 -8.56 6.27 -9.74
C PHE A 27 -8.76 6.16 -11.27
N PRO A 28 -8.86 7.29 -11.98
CA PRO A 28 -8.81 7.30 -13.43
C PRO A 28 -7.48 6.72 -13.95
N ALA A 29 -7.48 6.15 -15.16
CA ALA A 29 -6.25 5.67 -15.80
C ALA A 29 -5.19 6.77 -16.03
N SER A 30 -5.60 8.04 -16.05
CA SER A 30 -4.67 9.19 -16.12
C SER A 30 -3.94 9.46 -14.81
N HIS A 31 -4.46 8.94 -13.68
CA HIS A 31 -3.87 9.17 -12.38
C HIS A 31 -2.42 8.65 -12.36
N PRO A 32 -1.43 9.38 -11.80
CA PRO A 32 -0.03 8.97 -11.83
C PRO A 32 0.27 7.59 -11.20
N LEU A 33 -0.59 7.13 -10.28
CA LEU A 33 -0.51 5.78 -9.72
C LEU A 33 -0.89 4.70 -10.75
N ASN A 34 -1.77 5.00 -11.71
CA ASN A 34 -2.23 4.07 -12.76
C ASN A 34 -1.53 4.32 -14.12
N ALA A 35 -0.71 5.36 -14.21
CA ALA A 35 -0.01 5.73 -15.44
C ALA A 35 0.94 4.62 -15.94
N ASP A 36 0.95 4.40 -17.25
CA ASP A 36 1.94 3.56 -17.93
C ASP A 36 3.26 4.34 -18.08
N ILE A 37 4.32 3.81 -17.47
CA ILE A 37 5.68 4.36 -17.48
C ILE A 37 6.66 3.48 -18.26
N SER A 38 6.17 2.47 -18.99
CA SER A 38 7.02 1.51 -19.72
C SER A 38 7.98 2.17 -20.71
N SER A 39 7.58 3.31 -21.29
CA SER A 39 8.40 4.13 -22.20
C SER A 39 8.94 5.42 -21.55
N ALA A 40 8.75 5.63 -20.25
CA ALA A 40 9.20 6.84 -19.58
C ALA A 40 10.74 6.95 -19.59
N PRO A 41 11.30 8.17 -19.70
CA PRO A 41 12.73 8.39 -19.67
C PRO A 41 13.36 7.94 -18.33
N ILE A 42 14.62 7.52 -18.38
CA ILE A 42 15.39 7.10 -17.21
C ILE A 42 16.03 8.33 -16.57
N ASP A 43 16.07 8.38 -15.24
CA ASP A 43 16.72 9.46 -14.51
C ASP A 43 18.25 9.43 -14.70
N ALA A 44 18.87 10.60 -14.84
CA ALA A 44 20.32 10.71 -15.01
C ALA A 44 21.11 10.14 -13.82
N ASN A 45 20.52 10.13 -12.62
CA ASN A 45 21.12 9.57 -11.40
C ASN A 45 20.71 8.11 -11.13
N SER A 46 20.00 7.45 -12.06
CA SER A 46 19.47 6.09 -11.86
C SER A 46 20.53 5.11 -11.35
N SER A 47 21.72 5.07 -11.98
CA SER A 47 22.79 4.15 -11.59
C SER A 47 23.31 4.37 -10.16
N VAL A 48 23.51 5.62 -9.74
CA VAL A 48 24.04 5.95 -8.41
C VAL A 48 22.99 5.75 -7.31
N ILE A 49 21.72 6.00 -7.61
CA ILE A 49 20.60 5.74 -6.69
C ILE A 49 20.43 4.24 -6.48
N LEU A 50 20.39 3.45 -7.56
CA LEU A 50 20.26 1.98 -7.46
C LEU A 50 21.46 1.36 -6.73
N ALA A 51 22.68 1.87 -6.95
CA ALA A 51 23.86 1.46 -6.20
C ALA A 51 23.72 1.72 -4.70
N ASN A 52 23.16 2.87 -4.31
CA ASN A 52 22.90 3.23 -2.92
C ASN A 52 21.79 2.37 -2.28
N ILE A 53 20.74 2.02 -3.04
CA ILE A 53 19.70 1.06 -2.62
C ILE A 53 20.33 -0.32 -2.39
N GLY A 54 21.27 -0.72 -3.24
CA GLY A 54 22.02 -1.96 -3.14
C GLY A 54 21.65 -2.91 -4.27
N LEU A 55 22.52 -3.00 -5.28
CA LEU A 55 22.24 -3.67 -6.56
C LEU A 55 21.82 -5.14 -6.45
N THR A 56 22.30 -5.85 -5.43
CA THR A 56 22.03 -7.28 -5.22
C THR A 56 20.83 -7.56 -4.32
N THR A 57 20.23 -6.51 -3.73
CA THR A 57 19.02 -6.64 -2.91
C THR A 57 17.88 -7.10 -3.81
N GLY A 58 17.17 -8.15 -3.39
CA GLY A 58 15.99 -8.64 -4.11
C GLY A 58 14.71 -8.01 -3.60
N LEU A 59 13.63 -8.11 -4.37
CA LEU A 59 12.29 -7.81 -3.86
C LEU A 59 11.96 -8.70 -2.66
N PHE A 60 11.24 -8.14 -1.69
CA PHE A 60 10.70 -8.87 -0.56
C PHE A 60 9.18 -8.71 -0.56
N PRO A 61 8.40 -9.76 -0.87
CA PRO A 61 6.94 -9.69 -0.79
C PRO A 61 6.52 -9.66 0.69
N ASP A 62 6.01 -8.51 1.13
CA ASP A 62 5.52 -8.27 2.48
C ASP A 62 4.00 -8.47 2.55
N PHE A 63 3.56 -9.61 2.02
CA PHE A 63 2.19 -10.09 1.98
C PHE A 63 2.16 -11.60 1.68
N GLY A 64 1.07 -12.27 2.06
CA GLY A 64 0.93 -13.70 1.80
C GLY A 64 -0.25 -14.35 2.51
N SER A 65 -0.21 -15.68 2.58
CA SER A 65 -1.19 -16.51 3.30
C SER A 65 -0.75 -16.81 4.73
N GLY A 66 -1.70 -17.07 5.61
CA GLY A 66 -1.45 -17.43 7.01
C GLY A 66 -1.00 -16.25 7.88
N LEU A 67 -0.32 -16.58 8.98
CA LEU A 67 0.09 -15.63 10.00
C LEU A 67 1.62 -15.55 10.13
N TRP A 68 2.13 -14.36 10.36
CA TRP A 68 3.48 -14.08 10.84
C TRP A 68 3.38 -13.43 12.22
N GLU A 69 4.08 -13.99 13.22
CA GLU A 69 4.02 -13.50 14.61
C GLU A 69 2.59 -13.33 15.17
N GLY A 70 1.65 -14.14 14.67
CA GLY A 70 0.24 -14.12 15.11
C GLY A 70 -0.65 -13.12 14.38
N ALA A 71 -0.14 -12.37 13.39
CA ALA A 71 -0.91 -11.43 12.56
C ALA A 71 -0.92 -11.85 11.08
N PRO A 72 -1.98 -11.51 10.31
CA PRO A 72 -2.01 -11.73 8.86
C PRO A 72 -0.83 -11.05 8.16
N ILE A 73 -0.31 -11.67 7.10
CA ILE A 73 0.84 -11.16 6.36
C ILE A 73 0.39 -10.14 5.31
N GLY A 74 0.64 -8.85 5.56
CA GLY A 74 0.29 -7.74 4.68
C GLY A 74 -0.67 -6.76 5.35
N ILE A 75 -1.20 -5.82 4.55
CA ILE A 75 -2.08 -4.76 5.05
C ILE A 75 -3.54 -5.11 4.72
N PRO A 76 -4.38 -5.43 5.74
CA PRO A 76 -5.77 -5.78 5.52
C PRO A 76 -6.63 -4.52 5.25
N PHE A 77 -7.80 -4.73 4.64
CA PHE A 77 -8.80 -3.69 4.43
C PHE A 77 -10.21 -4.26 4.57
N VAL A 78 -11.20 -3.38 4.68
CA VAL A 78 -12.63 -3.72 4.60
C VAL A 78 -13.35 -2.88 3.54
N VAL A 79 -14.40 -3.46 2.96
CA VAL A 79 -15.30 -2.76 2.06
C VAL A 79 -16.60 -2.42 2.78
N VAL A 80 -17.08 -1.21 2.56
CA VAL A 80 -18.35 -0.72 3.08
C VAL A 80 -19.19 -0.12 1.95
N GLY A 81 -20.47 0.08 2.24
CA GLY A 81 -21.39 0.85 1.38
C GLY A 81 -22.07 1.96 2.17
N ASN A 82 -23.07 2.59 1.56
CA ASN A 82 -23.76 3.78 2.08
C ASN A 82 -24.40 3.62 3.47
N GLY A 83 -24.67 2.39 3.90
CA GLY A 83 -25.29 2.10 5.20
C GLY A 83 -24.32 2.12 6.39
N GLN A 84 -23.01 2.21 6.15
CA GLN A 84 -22.01 2.14 7.22
C GLN A 84 -22.03 3.41 8.09
N PRO A 85 -22.27 3.30 9.42
CA PRO A 85 -22.25 4.45 10.31
C PRO A 85 -20.89 5.15 10.32
N GLN A 86 -20.92 6.48 10.32
CA GLN A 86 -19.73 7.29 10.54
C GLN A 86 -19.36 7.30 12.02
N VAL A 87 -18.08 7.11 12.32
CA VAL A 87 -17.53 7.10 13.67
C VAL A 87 -16.44 8.18 13.84
N PRO A 88 -16.30 8.78 15.03
CA PRO A 88 -15.26 9.77 15.27
C PRO A 88 -13.85 9.17 15.19
N VAL A 89 -12.91 10.02 14.79
CA VAL A 89 -11.47 9.75 14.86
C VAL A 89 -10.85 10.77 15.81
N THR A 90 -10.15 10.30 16.84
CA THR A 90 -9.41 11.13 17.78
C THR A 90 -7.92 11.06 17.45
N PHE A 91 -7.30 12.20 17.18
CA PHE A 91 -5.88 12.25 16.89
C PHE A 91 -5.04 12.18 18.17
N ARG A 92 -3.90 11.47 18.08
CA ARG A 92 -2.91 11.35 19.17
C ARG A 92 -1.55 10.94 18.61
N GLY A 93 -0.48 11.38 19.27
CA GLY A 93 0.87 10.83 19.07
C GLY A 93 1.08 9.49 19.78
N ASN A 94 2.27 8.91 19.60
CA ASN A 94 2.74 7.73 20.32
C ASN A 94 4.18 7.94 20.84
N ASN A 95 4.86 6.89 21.30
CA ASN A 95 6.20 7.02 21.91
C ASN A 95 7.34 7.24 20.91
N TYR A 96 7.09 7.03 19.61
CA TYR A 96 8.10 7.09 18.55
C TYR A 96 7.66 7.96 17.35
N ASP A 97 6.41 8.41 17.32
CA ASP A 97 5.87 9.28 16.28
C ASP A 97 4.82 10.26 16.85
N ASP A 98 4.56 11.33 16.10
CA ASP A 98 3.79 12.51 16.55
C ASP A 98 2.27 12.40 16.28
N ASP A 99 1.53 13.40 16.77
CA ASP A 99 0.15 13.68 16.39
C ASP A 99 0.13 14.48 15.07
N TYR A 100 -0.43 13.89 14.00
CA TYR A 100 -0.56 14.51 12.69
C TYR A 100 -1.99 14.96 12.39
N GLY A 101 -2.78 15.30 13.42
CA GLY A 101 -4.16 15.75 13.27
C GLY A 101 -4.32 17.03 12.44
N ASP A 102 -3.32 17.91 12.42
CA ASP A 102 -3.27 19.15 11.62
C ASP A 102 -2.93 18.90 10.14
N GLU A 103 -2.40 17.72 9.81
CA GLU A 103 -2.14 17.23 8.46
C GLU A 103 -3.12 16.14 8.02
N SER A 104 -4.25 15.99 8.74
CA SER A 104 -5.24 14.93 8.53
C SER A 104 -6.59 15.45 8.06
N ASP A 105 -7.30 14.62 7.30
CA ASP A 105 -8.72 14.86 7.01
C ASP A 105 -9.54 14.67 8.28
N GLN A 106 -10.37 15.65 8.60
CA GLN A 106 -11.18 15.59 9.81
C GLN A 106 -12.36 14.64 9.59
N GLY A 107 -12.57 13.73 10.55
CA GLY A 107 -13.70 12.81 10.56
C GLY A 107 -15.05 13.50 10.84
N PRO A 108 -16.12 12.71 11.05
CA PRO A 108 -16.13 11.25 11.24
C PRO A 108 -16.04 10.47 9.92
N PHE A 109 -15.60 9.20 9.98
CA PHE A 109 -15.42 8.31 8.82
C PHE A 109 -16.26 7.04 8.92
N PRO A 110 -16.66 6.41 7.80
CA PRO A 110 -17.43 5.17 7.81
C PRO A 110 -16.54 3.94 8.05
N ILE A 111 -15.72 3.93 9.10
CA ILE A 111 -14.82 2.83 9.44
C ILE A 111 -15.50 1.91 10.48
N PRO A 112 -15.83 0.65 10.15
CA PRO A 112 -16.42 -0.29 11.11
C PRO A 112 -15.54 -0.47 12.36
N LEU A 113 -16.14 -0.64 13.54
CA LEU A 113 -15.38 -0.88 14.80
C LEU A 113 -14.76 -2.29 14.87
N ASP A 114 -15.10 -3.17 13.94
CA ASP A 114 -14.51 -4.48 13.73
C ASP A 114 -13.59 -4.53 12.51
N ALA A 115 -13.25 -3.37 11.91
CA ALA A 115 -12.25 -3.30 10.86
C ALA A 115 -10.91 -3.90 11.34
N PRO A 116 -10.25 -4.73 10.52
CA PRO A 116 -8.98 -5.33 10.86
C PRO A 116 -7.91 -4.24 10.97
N ILE A 117 -6.99 -4.45 11.91
CA ILE A 117 -5.82 -3.59 12.11
C ILE A 117 -4.61 -4.38 11.64
N GLU A 118 -3.79 -3.79 10.77
CA GLU A 118 -2.50 -4.37 10.39
C GLU A 118 -1.68 -4.77 11.63
N GLY A 119 -1.00 -5.92 11.56
CA GLY A 119 -0.17 -6.40 12.67
C GLY A 119 -0.96 -6.70 13.95
N ASN A 120 -2.30 -6.78 13.87
CA ASN A 120 -3.19 -6.82 15.03
C ASN A 120 -2.94 -5.68 16.03
N GLY A 121 -2.62 -4.48 15.53
CA GLY A 121 -2.33 -3.30 16.36
C GLY A 121 -0.88 -3.22 16.87
N SER A 122 0.03 -3.97 16.26
CA SER A 122 1.48 -3.85 16.47
C SER A 122 2.14 -3.19 15.26
N GLY A 123 3.12 -2.33 15.50
CA GLY A 123 3.78 -1.55 14.44
C GLY A 123 2.90 -0.41 13.94
N ASP A 124 2.90 -0.18 12.63
CA ASP A 124 2.19 0.95 12.01
C ASP A 124 0.69 0.88 12.23
N SER A 125 0.11 -0.31 12.35
CA SER A 125 -1.29 -0.51 12.75
C SER A 125 -2.27 0.22 11.82
N HIS A 126 -2.05 0.09 10.51
CA HIS A 126 -2.93 0.69 9.51
C HIS A 126 -4.36 0.12 9.58
N VAL A 127 -5.36 0.99 9.38
CA VAL A 127 -6.77 0.61 9.20
C VAL A 127 -7.29 1.22 7.91
N ILE A 128 -7.76 0.38 7.00
CA ILE A 128 -8.17 0.77 5.65
C ILE A 128 -9.63 0.40 5.43
N THR A 129 -10.42 1.37 4.97
CA THR A 129 -11.81 1.16 4.56
C THR A 129 -12.08 1.75 3.19
N VAL A 130 -12.67 0.94 2.30
CA VAL A 130 -13.08 1.37 0.96
C VAL A 130 -14.60 1.46 0.91
N ASP A 131 -15.12 2.67 0.73
CA ASP A 131 -16.53 2.91 0.46
C ASP A 131 -16.77 2.81 -1.05
N THR A 132 -17.30 1.67 -1.47
CA THR A 132 -17.47 1.33 -2.90
C THR A 132 -18.66 2.07 -3.53
N ASP A 133 -19.71 2.35 -2.76
CA ASP A 133 -20.87 3.08 -3.27
C ASP A 133 -20.48 4.54 -3.60
N ASN A 134 -19.69 5.17 -2.72
CA ASN A 134 -19.26 6.56 -2.92
C ASN A 134 -17.94 6.68 -3.68
N GLY A 135 -17.15 5.61 -3.79
CA GLY A 135 -15.82 5.63 -4.40
C GLY A 135 -14.82 6.44 -3.57
N VAL A 136 -14.79 6.20 -2.27
CA VAL A 136 -13.94 6.93 -1.32
C VAL A 136 -13.14 5.95 -0.48
N LEU A 137 -11.87 6.26 -0.31
CA LEU A 137 -10.94 5.52 0.53
C LEU A 137 -10.67 6.30 1.82
N TYR A 138 -10.66 5.59 2.95
CA TYR A 138 -10.34 6.11 4.27
C TYR A 138 -9.22 5.27 4.89
N GLU A 139 -8.16 5.91 5.35
CA GLU A 139 -6.97 5.24 5.90
C GLU A 139 -6.53 5.92 7.19
N LEU A 140 -6.20 5.11 8.19
CA LEU A 140 -5.66 5.56 9.47
C LEU A 140 -4.27 4.96 9.70
N TYR A 141 -3.35 5.76 10.24
CA TYR A 141 -2.05 5.30 10.75
C TYR A 141 -2.04 5.27 12.28
N ASN A 142 -1.31 4.31 12.83
CA ASN A 142 -1.16 4.06 14.26
C ASN A 142 -2.53 3.91 14.93
N ALA A 143 -3.44 3.17 14.31
CA ALA A 143 -4.83 3.12 14.73
C ALA A 143 -5.05 2.18 15.91
N SER A 144 -5.92 2.59 16.82
CA SER A 144 -6.44 1.75 17.91
C SER A 144 -7.92 2.03 18.11
N ARG A 145 -8.72 0.97 18.29
CA ARG A 145 -10.16 1.09 18.51
C ARG A 145 -10.47 1.74 19.86
N THR A 146 -11.44 2.65 19.89
CA THR A 146 -12.04 3.20 21.11
C THR A 146 -13.44 2.60 21.36
N SER A 147 -14.18 3.06 22.36
CA SER A 147 -15.53 2.52 22.64
C SER A 147 -16.55 2.86 21.54
N ASN A 148 -16.37 3.96 20.82
CA ASN A 148 -17.33 4.46 19.83
C ASN A 148 -16.68 4.93 18.51
N GLY A 149 -15.38 4.73 18.33
CA GLY A 149 -14.64 5.18 17.15
C GLY A 149 -13.20 4.69 17.12
N TRP A 150 -12.32 5.52 16.59
CA TRP A 150 -10.91 5.22 16.42
C TRP A 150 -10.04 6.30 17.03
N ALA A 151 -8.87 5.92 17.54
CA ALA A 151 -7.78 6.84 17.82
C ALA A 151 -6.62 6.52 16.87
N ALA A 152 -5.99 7.53 16.29
CA ALA A 152 -4.97 7.38 15.25
C ALA A 152 -3.98 8.54 15.31
N SER A 153 -2.79 8.37 14.73
CA SER A 153 -1.82 9.46 14.59
C SER A 153 -2.10 10.30 13.35
N SER A 154 -2.56 9.69 12.26
CA SER A 154 -3.03 10.41 11.08
C SER A 154 -4.28 9.75 10.48
N ALA A 155 -5.01 10.52 9.68
CA ALA A 155 -6.18 10.07 8.96
C ALA A 155 -6.26 10.73 7.58
N ALA A 156 -6.46 9.93 6.54
CA ALA A 156 -6.50 10.40 5.16
C ALA A 156 -7.73 9.89 4.43
N LYS A 157 -8.34 10.78 3.64
CA LYS A 157 -9.46 10.50 2.75
C LYS A 157 -9.05 10.75 1.30
N PHE A 158 -9.38 9.81 0.42
CA PHE A 158 -9.11 9.94 -1.01
C PHE A 158 -10.37 9.70 -1.82
N ASN A 159 -10.65 10.60 -2.78
CA ASN A 159 -11.70 10.39 -3.76
C ASN A 159 -11.15 9.54 -4.91
N LEU A 160 -11.58 8.29 -5.00
CA LEU A 160 -11.08 7.33 -5.99
C LEU A 160 -11.57 7.60 -7.42
N LYS A 161 -12.40 8.63 -7.64
CA LYS A 161 -12.99 8.94 -8.95
C LYS A 161 -12.28 10.06 -9.70
N VAL A 162 -11.29 10.72 -9.08
CA VAL A 162 -10.68 11.95 -9.60
C VAL A 162 -9.16 11.88 -9.57
N GLU A 163 -8.53 12.80 -10.28
CA GLU A 163 -7.08 13.02 -10.24
C GLU A 163 -6.74 14.14 -9.26
N GLU A 164 -6.89 13.84 -7.97
CA GLU A 164 -6.60 14.76 -6.88
C GLU A 164 -5.62 14.11 -5.89
N TYR A 165 -4.79 14.95 -5.26
CA TYR A 165 -3.80 14.55 -4.28
C TYR A 165 -4.04 15.33 -2.97
N ARG A 166 -3.42 14.89 -1.88
CA ARG A 166 -3.48 15.61 -0.59
C ARG A 166 -2.89 17.02 -0.69
N THR A 167 -2.98 17.84 0.34
CA THR A 167 -2.27 19.13 0.36
C THR A 167 -0.74 18.91 0.31
N ASP A 168 0.00 19.74 -0.44
CA ASP A 168 1.47 19.69 -0.43
C ASP A 168 1.98 19.89 1.01
N GLY A 169 2.90 19.03 1.45
CA GLY A 169 3.46 19.03 2.80
C GLY A 169 2.67 18.25 3.85
N TRP A 170 1.48 17.72 3.52
CA TRP A 170 0.70 16.88 4.43
C TRP A 170 1.06 15.39 4.28
N THR A 171 1.30 14.73 5.40
CA THR A 171 1.38 13.26 5.48
C THR A 171 0.01 12.59 5.23
N SER A 172 -0.02 11.26 5.16
CA SER A 172 -1.24 10.43 5.14
C SER A 172 -1.06 9.26 6.13
N ALA A 173 -1.83 8.17 5.96
CA ALA A 173 -1.50 6.91 6.62
C ALA A 173 -0.18 6.30 6.11
N ASP A 174 0.32 6.77 4.97
CA ASP A 174 1.60 6.41 4.35
C ASP A 174 2.57 7.59 4.48
N ALA A 175 3.85 7.36 4.81
CA ALA A 175 4.76 8.47 5.11
C ALA A 175 5.01 9.45 3.94
N ALA A 176 4.83 9.01 2.69
CA ALA A 176 4.94 9.86 1.50
C ALA A 176 3.71 10.76 1.27
N GLY A 177 2.64 10.62 2.06
CA GLY A 177 1.35 11.28 1.80
C GLY A 177 0.56 10.65 0.66
N LEU A 178 0.87 9.40 0.30
CA LEU A 178 0.19 8.60 -0.73
C LEU A 178 -0.99 7.81 -0.12
N PRO A 179 -1.95 7.35 -0.94
CA PRO A 179 -2.90 6.34 -0.50
C PRO A 179 -2.24 4.95 -0.47
N ILE A 180 -2.44 4.17 0.59
CA ILE A 180 -1.87 2.82 0.74
C ILE A 180 -2.59 1.83 -0.17
N PHE A 181 -3.92 1.71 -0.02
CA PHE A 181 -4.74 0.69 -0.67
C PHE A 181 -4.59 0.61 -2.19
N PRO A 182 -4.58 1.73 -2.95
CA PRO A 182 -4.41 1.73 -4.40
C PRO A 182 -3.01 1.29 -4.85
N CYS A 183 -2.07 1.09 -3.92
CA CYS A 183 -0.71 0.65 -4.19
C CYS A 183 -0.41 -0.76 -3.65
N LEU A 184 -1.40 -1.46 -3.08
CA LEU A 184 -1.25 -2.82 -2.56
C LEU A 184 -1.52 -3.87 -3.65
N VAL A 185 -0.69 -4.91 -3.69
CA VAL A 185 -0.99 -6.11 -4.50
C VAL A 185 -2.18 -6.87 -3.89
N ARG A 186 -3.25 -7.09 -4.66
CA ARG A 186 -4.42 -7.88 -4.23
C ARG A 186 -4.52 -9.19 -5.00
N TYR A 187 -5.04 -10.23 -4.34
CA TYR A 187 -5.18 -11.55 -4.99
C TYR A 187 -6.17 -11.53 -6.16
N ASN A 188 -7.26 -10.77 -6.04
CA ASN A 188 -8.27 -10.69 -7.10
C ASN A 188 -7.70 -10.12 -8.41
N GLU A 189 -6.68 -9.27 -8.35
CA GLU A 189 -5.96 -8.76 -9.53
C GLU A 189 -5.12 -9.84 -10.21
N ILE A 190 -4.60 -10.79 -9.42
CA ILE A 190 -3.92 -11.98 -9.95
C ILE A 190 -4.90 -12.88 -10.70
N GLU A 191 -6.10 -13.08 -10.16
CA GLU A 191 -7.16 -13.84 -10.82
C GLU A 191 -7.65 -13.15 -12.10
N LYS A 192 -7.76 -11.81 -12.07
CA LYS A 192 -8.05 -10.96 -13.24
C LYS A 192 -6.92 -10.99 -14.28
N GLY A 193 -5.68 -11.23 -13.85
CA GLY A 193 -4.50 -11.32 -14.70
C GLY A 193 -3.79 -10.00 -14.98
N GLU A 194 -4.19 -8.91 -14.30
CA GLU A 194 -3.61 -7.58 -14.44
C GLU A 194 -3.69 -6.82 -13.11
N ILE A 195 -2.58 -6.17 -12.75
CA ILE A 195 -2.52 -5.09 -11.76
C ILE A 195 -2.26 -3.81 -12.56
N ASP A 196 -3.15 -2.84 -12.47
CA ASP A 196 -3.20 -1.63 -13.30
C ASP A 196 -2.67 -0.37 -12.60
N HIS A 197 -1.94 -0.57 -11.51
CA HIS A 197 -1.37 0.49 -10.70
C HIS A 197 0.08 0.22 -10.28
N ALA A 198 0.75 1.26 -9.79
CA ALA A 198 2.07 1.17 -9.19
C ALA A 198 2.00 0.42 -7.85
N ILE A 199 3.06 -0.31 -7.53
CA ILE A 199 3.13 -1.10 -6.29
C ILE A 199 4.01 -0.34 -5.28
N ARG A 200 3.50 -0.11 -4.06
CA ARG A 200 4.28 0.59 -3.04
C ARG A 200 5.45 -0.24 -2.57
N PHE A 201 6.56 0.42 -2.26
CA PHE A 201 7.69 -0.21 -1.58
C PHE A 201 8.36 0.71 -0.58
N THR A 202 9.21 0.13 0.27
CA THR A 202 9.98 0.86 1.27
C THR A 202 11.49 0.68 1.07
N ILE A 203 12.25 1.66 1.59
CA ILE A 203 13.70 1.58 1.77
C ILE A 203 14.11 2.23 3.10
N PRO A 204 15.30 1.94 3.65
CA PRO A 204 15.76 2.54 4.89
C PRO A 204 15.88 4.06 4.75
N ARG A 205 15.54 4.78 5.83
CA ARG A 205 15.57 6.25 5.89
C ARG A 205 16.88 6.85 5.37
N SER A 206 18.02 6.20 5.65
CA SER A 206 19.35 6.65 5.20
C SER A 206 19.53 6.68 3.68
N LYS A 207 18.61 6.08 2.92
CA LYS A 207 18.60 6.02 1.46
C LYS A 207 17.55 6.94 0.82
N ILE A 208 16.77 7.64 1.64
CA ILE A 208 15.68 8.52 1.21
C ILE A 208 16.17 9.96 1.16
N TYR A 209 15.87 10.64 0.05
CA TYR A 209 16.17 12.06 -0.12
C TYR A 209 15.17 12.88 0.73
N GLN A 210 15.64 13.92 1.42
CA GLN A 210 14.77 14.86 2.14
C GLN A 210 13.98 15.75 1.16
N GLY A 211 12.90 15.19 0.64
CA GLY A 211 12.02 15.79 -0.36
C GLY A 211 11.14 14.73 -1.02
N TYR A 212 10.25 15.17 -1.89
CA TYR A 212 9.31 14.32 -2.59
C TYR A 212 9.07 14.78 -4.03
N VAL A 213 8.61 13.86 -4.86
CA VAL A 213 8.09 14.15 -6.20
C VAL A 213 6.64 13.68 -6.28
N HIS A 214 5.81 14.40 -7.02
CA HIS A 214 4.40 14.03 -7.17
C HIS A 214 4.26 12.63 -7.79
N PRO A 215 3.26 11.84 -7.36
CA PRO A 215 2.10 12.24 -6.54
C PRO A 215 2.32 12.24 -5.01
N ALA A 216 3.53 11.92 -4.52
CA ALA A 216 3.81 12.06 -3.08
C ALA A 216 3.70 13.53 -2.65
N ARG A 217 3.35 13.76 -1.39
CA ARG A 217 3.05 15.09 -0.84
C ARG A 217 3.87 15.41 0.40
N HIS A 218 4.53 14.42 0.99
CA HIS A 218 5.25 14.57 2.24
C HIS A 218 6.70 14.10 2.14
N GLN A 219 7.55 14.55 3.07
CA GLN A 219 8.95 14.16 3.16
C GLN A 219 9.28 13.66 4.56
N VAL A 220 10.34 12.87 4.66
CA VAL A 220 11.01 12.60 5.94
C VAL A 220 12.27 13.44 6.06
N SER A 221 12.64 13.80 7.30
CA SER A 221 13.93 14.47 7.56
C SER A 221 15.10 13.56 7.21
N GLY A 222 16.16 14.14 6.63
CA GLY A 222 17.28 13.35 6.11
C GLY A 222 18.32 14.22 5.40
N SER A 223 18.97 13.63 4.40
CA SER A 223 20.00 14.29 3.57
C SER A 223 19.44 14.58 2.16
N LYS A 224 20.10 15.46 1.42
CA LYS A 224 19.77 15.82 0.04
C LYS A 224 20.85 15.39 -0.98
N ALA A 225 21.55 14.31 -0.68
CA ALA A 225 22.54 13.76 -1.59
C ALA A 225 21.88 13.18 -2.86
N ASN A 226 22.54 13.31 -4.01
CA ASN A 226 22.01 12.93 -5.32
C ASN A 226 21.89 11.41 -5.56
N ASN A 227 22.44 10.58 -4.66
CA ASN A 227 22.30 9.13 -4.66
C ASN A 227 21.12 8.64 -3.81
N LEU A 228 20.29 9.54 -3.28
CA LEU A 228 19.11 9.21 -2.48
C LEU A 228 17.85 9.30 -3.34
N LEU A 229 16.88 8.45 -3.05
CA LEU A 229 15.59 8.41 -3.75
C LEU A 229 14.54 9.23 -2.96
N PRO A 230 13.90 10.26 -3.51
CA PRO A 230 12.82 10.99 -2.84
C PRO A 230 11.54 10.17 -2.81
N PHE A 231 10.65 10.46 -1.85
CA PHE A 231 9.31 9.88 -1.85
C PHE A 231 8.56 10.18 -3.15
N GLY A 232 7.72 9.23 -3.58
CA GLY A 232 6.97 9.29 -4.84
C GLY A 232 7.78 8.95 -6.09
N ALA A 233 9.11 8.84 -6.01
CA ALA A 233 9.90 8.41 -7.14
C ALA A 233 9.64 6.93 -7.47
N LYS A 234 9.76 6.59 -8.76
CA LYS A 234 9.43 5.26 -9.26
C LYS A 234 10.64 4.46 -9.73
N LEU A 235 10.63 3.17 -9.42
CA LEU A 235 11.53 2.18 -10.00
C LEU A 235 10.76 1.33 -11.01
N ARG A 236 11.20 1.27 -12.26
CA ARG A 236 10.58 0.43 -13.29
C ARG A 236 11.42 -0.80 -13.55
N LEU A 237 10.79 -1.98 -13.57
CA LEU A 237 11.46 -3.21 -13.99
C LEU A 237 11.82 -3.11 -15.47
N LYS A 238 13.07 -3.42 -15.82
CA LYS A 238 13.56 -3.32 -17.21
C LYS A 238 12.73 -4.18 -18.15
N ALA A 239 12.45 -3.63 -19.34
CA ALA A 239 11.63 -4.30 -20.35
C ALA A 239 12.20 -5.67 -20.75
N ASN A 240 13.53 -5.78 -20.81
CA ASN A 240 14.26 -6.99 -21.21
C ASN A 240 14.49 -8.00 -20.07
N PHE A 241 14.07 -7.71 -18.83
CA PHE A 241 14.13 -8.71 -17.76
C PHE A 241 13.20 -9.89 -18.11
N ASP A 242 13.75 -11.10 -18.17
CA ASP A 242 12.96 -12.29 -18.53
C ASP A 242 12.10 -12.75 -17.35
N ILE A 243 10.79 -12.78 -17.56
CA ILE A 243 9.82 -13.21 -16.55
C ILE A 243 9.28 -14.62 -16.80
N SER A 244 9.69 -15.26 -17.90
CA SER A 244 9.12 -16.55 -18.34
C SER A 244 9.38 -17.69 -17.34
N GLY A 245 10.46 -17.60 -16.56
CA GLY A 245 10.80 -18.54 -15.51
C GLY A 245 9.98 -18.40 -14.21
N PHE A 246 9.16 -17.36 -14.10
CA PHE A 246 8.28 -17.14 -12.94
C PHE A 246 6.92 -17.81 -13.17
N SER A 247 6.21 -18.11 -12.08
CA SER A 247 4.84 -18.62 -12.15
C SER A 247 3.90 -17.62 -12.85
N PRO A 248 2.76 -18.07 -13.40
CA PRO A 248 1.75 -17.16 -13.94
C PRO A 248 1.34 -16.05 -12.96
N GLN A 249 1.23 -16.37 -11.66
CA GLN A 249 0.92 -15.42 -10.60
C GLN A 249 1.99 -14.32 -10.46
N ASN A 250 3.26 -14.70 -10.31
CA ASN A 250 4.34 -13.74 -10.22
C ASN A 250 4.51 -12.95 -11.52
N GLN A 251 4.24 -13.55 -12.68
CA GLN A 251 4.28 -12.83 -13.96
C GLN A 251 3.27 -11.68 -14.03
N VAL A 252 2.10 -11.77 -13.38
CA VAL A 252 1.15 -10.64 -13.30
C VAL A 252 1.79 -9.47 -12.56
N ILE A 253 2.39 -9.72 -11.39
CA ILE A 253 3.11 -8.71 -10.59
C ILE A 253 4.26 -8.11 -11.41
N LEU A 254 5.09 -8.94 -12.05
CA LEU A 254 6.24 -8.46 -12.81
C LEU A 254 5.84 -7.67 -14.07
N LYS A 255 4.70 -7.99 -14.69
CA LYS A 255 4.13 -7.16 -15.77
C LYS A 255 3.74 -5.78 -15.26
N ALA A 256 3.12 -5.70 -14.08
CA ALA A 256 2.81 -4.42 -13.43
C ALA A 256 4.08 -3.63 -13.09
N LEU A 257 5.16 -4.28 -12.63
CA LEU A 257 6.43 -3.61 -12.39
C LEU A 257 7.10 -3.07 -13.67
N LYS A 258 6.87 -3.71 -14.83
CA LYS A 258 7.31 -3.18 -16.13
C LYS A 258 6.47 -2.00 -16.60
N LYS A 259 5.16 -2.04 -16.35
CA LYS A 259 4.17 -1.08 -16.86
C LYS A 259 4.00 0.14 -15.95
N HIS A 260 3.81 -0.05 -14.66
CA HIS A 260 3.47 0.99 -13.68
C HIS A 260 4.58 1.25 -12.64
N GLY A 261 5.49 0.28 -12.47
CA GLY A 261 6.65 0.36 -11.59
C GLY A 261 6.32 0.23 -10.10
N LEU A 262 7.39 0.26 -9.31
CA LEU A 262 7.33 0.49 -7.87
C LEU A 262 7.27 1.99 -7.59
N ILE A 263 6.62 2.39 -6.50
CA ILE A 263 6.61 3.78 -6.00
C ILE A 263 7.10 3.83 -4.55
N LEU A 264 8.10 4.68 -4.28
CA LEU A 264 8.65 4.80 -2.93
C LEU A 264 7.64 5.53 -2.05
N ALA A 265 7.10 4.82 -1.06
CA ALA A 265 5.98 5.26 -0.25
C ALA A 265 6.37 5.48 1.22
N ASP A 266 7.22 4.59 1.76
CA ASP A 266 7.52 4.65 3.20
C ASP A 266 8.98 4.35 3.56
N VAL A 267 9.32 4.68 4.79
CA VAL A 267 10.54 4.26 5.47
C VAL A 267 10.38 2.81 5.91
N GLY A 268 11.33 1.96 5.55
CA GLY A 268 11.27 0.57 5.98
C GLY A 268 12.49 -0.24 5.56
N SER A 269 12.30 -1.55 5.46
CA SER A 269 13.34 -2.45 4.96
C SER A 269 13.49 -2.32 3.44
N SER A 270 14.71 -2.55 2.92
CA SER A 270 14.94 -2.34 1.48
C SER A 270 14.11 -3.30 0.64
N MET A 271 13.36 -2.75 -0.32
CA MET A 271 12.63 -3.48 -1.36
C MET A 271 11.46 -4.34 -0.84
N TYR A 272 10.91 -3.99 0.33
CA TYR A 272 9.67 -4.59 0.82
C TYR A 272 8.51 -4.04 0.00
N VAL A 273 7.81 -4.92 -0.71
CA VAL A 273 6.62 -4.59 -1.52
C VAL A 273 5.38 -5.07 -0.80
N SER A 274 4.40 -4.19 -0.61
CA SER A 274 3.23 -4.49 0.22
C SER A 274 2.05 -5.01 -0.60
N GLY A 275 1.23 -5.83 0.05
CA GLY A 275 0.00 -6.37 -0.52
C GLY A 275 -1.00 -6.74 0.58
N VAL A 276 -2.12 -7.32 0.16
CA VAL A 276 -3.20 -7.72 1.05
C VAL A 276 -3.03 -9.19 1.48
N PRO A 277 -3.25 -9.53 2.77
CA PRO A 277 -3.27 -10.92 3.22
C PRO A 277 -4.38 -11.71 2.52
N ASP A 278 -4.06 -12.92 2.05
CA ASP A 278 -5.02 -13.82 1.40
C ASP A 278 -4.53 -15.27 1.49
N GLU A 279 -5.40 -16.19 1.94
CA GLU A 279 -5.07 -17.62 2.08
C GLU A 279 -4.74 -18.31 0.74
N ARG A 280 -5.14 -17.70 -0.39
CA ARG A 280 -4.87 -18.23 -1.72
C ARG A 280 -3.44 -17.97 -2.19
N TRP A 281 -2.67 -17.11 -1.51
CA TRP A 281 -1.26 -16.87 -1.83
C TRP A 281 -0.40 -18.12 -1.59
N ASN A 282 0.48 -18.42 -2.54
CA ASN A 282 1.52 -19.43 -2.37
C ASN A 282 2.82 -18.75 -1.91
N ASN A 283 3.07 -18.72 -0.60
CA ASN A 283 4.22 -18.01 -0.01
C ASN A 283 5.59 -18.49 -0.55
N PRO A 284 5.87 -19.81 -0.69
CA PRO A 284 7.08 -20.26 -1.36
C PRO A 284 7.24 -19.74 -2.79
N ASP A 285 6.15 -19.61 -3.54
CA ASP A 285 6.19 -19.08 -4.89
C ASP A 285 6.38 -17.56 -4.91
N LEU A 286 5.67 -16.80 -4.08
CA LEU A 286 5.88 -15.35 -3.91
C LEU A 286 7.34 -15.01 -3.58
N LYS A 287 7.98 -15.80 -2.70
CA LYS A 287 9.40 -15.60 -2.33
C LYS A 287 10.37 -15.64 -3.52
N LYS A 288 9.97 -16.25 -4.66
CA LYS A 288 10.78 -16.22 -5.89
C LYS A 288 10.94 -14.81 -6.48
N LEU A 289 10.05 -13.87 -6.15
CA LEU A 289 10.21 -12.45 -6.51
C LEU A 289 11.55 -11.88 -6.01
N GLY A 290 12.14 -12.44 -4.95
CA GLY A 290 13.47 -12.08 -4.49
C GLY A 290 14.60 -12.37 -5.48
N ASN A 291 14.35 -13.08 -6.58
CA ASN A 291 15.29 -13.21 -7.70
C ASN A 291 15.36 -11.96 -8.57
N VAL A 292 14.35 -11.09 -8.53
CA VAL A 292 14.38 -9.78 -9.18
C VAL A 292 15.17 -8.84 -8.29
N LYS A 293 16.31 -8.36 -8.78
CA LYS A 293 17.26 -7.54 -8.03
C LYS A 293 17.09 -6.07 -8.36
N VAL A 294 17.56 -5.20 -7.48
CA VAL A 294 17.62 -3.75 -7.72
C VAL A 294 18.34 -3.42 -9.03
N SER A 295 19.36 -4.20 -9.43
CA SER A 295 20.04 -4.05 -10.73
C SER A 295 19.13 -4.25 -11.96
N ASP A 296 17.97 -4.88 -11.78
CA ASP A 296 17.00 -5.15 -12.85
C ASP A 296 16.02 -3.98 -13.05
N PHE A 297 16.13 -2.92 -12.24
CA PHE A 297 15.29 -1.73 -12.33
C PHE A 297 16.03 -0.55 -12.96
N ASP A 298 15.26 0.43 -13.41
CA ASP A 298 15.68 1.81 -13.68
C ASP A 298 14.91 2.77 -12.77
N VAL A 299 15.58 3.82 -12.26
CA VAL A 299 14.88 4.98 -11.72
C VAL A 299 14.28 5.76 -12.88
N ILE A 300 12.97 5.99 -12.85
CA ILE A 300 12.31 6.82 -13.86
C ILE A 300 12.58 8.28 -13.59
N GLN A 301 12.76 9.06 -14.67
CA GLN A 301 13.04 10.48 -14.61
C GLN A 301 12.11 11.16 -13.62
N MET A 302 12.71 11.74 -12.59
CA MET A 302 11.98 12.38 -11.53
C MET A 302 11.48 13.75 -12.00
N GLY A 303 10.29 14.13 -11.52
CA GLY A 303 9.81 15.49 -11.64
C GLY A 303 10.60 16.47 -10.78
N THR A 304 10.07 17.68 -10.62
CA THR A 304 10.64 18.65 -9.67
C THR A 304 10.55 18.10 -8.25
N ILE A 305 11.69 17.92 -7.59
CA ILE A 305 11.74 17.55 -6.17
C ILE A 305 11.30 18.76 -5.34
N LYS A 306 10.27 18.54 -4.53
CA LYS A 306 9.71 19.49 -3.58
C LYS A 306 10.23 19.19 -2.17
N GLY A 307 10.14 20.20 -1.30
CA GLY A 307 10.32 20.04 0.14
C GLY A 307 9.15 20.67 0.88
N LYS A 308 9.05 20.36 2.17
CA LYS A 308 8.20 21.08 3.11
C LYS A 308 8.81 22.44 3.45
#